data_AF-A0A484FT02-F1
#
_entry.id   AF-A0A484FT02-F1
#
_cell.length_a   1.000
_cell.length_b   1.000
_cell.length_c   1.000
_cell.angle_alpha   90.00
_cell.angle_beta   90.00
_cell.angle_gamma   90.00
#
_symmetry.space_group_name_H-M   'P 1'
#
loop_
_entity.id
_entity.type
_entity.pdbx_description
1 polymer ?
#
loop_
_entity_poly.entity_id
_entity_poly.type
_entity_poly.pdbx_seq_one_letter_code
_entity_poly.pdbx_strand_id
1 'polypeptide(L)'
;MIVFPPPSRTHLLRHFVLESSLSTRALLLSEHTPGFQHSLLQLYSSNIRRLLPAPHLLPSQPFCRTSSSQIPKMSSNIENARRTSSVASSPRLSAVEAAKLDQVEVESGYGSAADSSSTASSIPALPLVSLTLPHLKHLNDQLENMHPLDILRFSRIMFPNLFQSTAFGLTGLVTLDMLSKIQKENPTAANVDLIFLDTLYHFKETHGLVDRIQQRYPNVKLHIFKPYGVDTTEEFEAMYGPKLYETESEMYDWIAKVEPLQRAYAELGVAAVLTGRRRSQGGQRDKIPVIEVDDERGVIKINPMVSWSFKQVQDYIKTHDVPYNDLLDRGYKSIGDWHSTVPVKEGEDERAGRWKGQQKTECGIHNKKSRYAQYLEEMERKAVDAKKAAPSSSAEAEKQGQAAVAPVVKAEKEEQAIASA
;
A
#
# COMPACT_ATOMS: atom_id res chain seq x y z
N MET A 1 3.52 11.68 27.90
CA MET A 1 2.48 12.72 28.13
C MET A 1 3.20 14.04 28.36
N ILE A 2 3.22 14.94 27.38
CA ILE A 2 3.92 16.23 27.49
C ILE A 2 2.84 17.30 27.75
N VAL A 3 2.92 17.95 28.91
CA VAL A 3 1.99 19.02 29.30
C VAL A 3 2.73 20.36 29.15
N PHE A 4 2.22 21.23 28.29
CA PHE A 4 2.71 22.61 28.16
C PHE A 4 1.86 23.55 29.05
N PRO A 5 2.48 24.49 29.80
CA PRO A 5 1.75 25.52 30.54
C PRO A 5 1.25 26.64 29.60
N PRO A 6 0.19 27.38 29.99
CA PRO A 6 -0.36 28.48 29.18
C PRO A 6 0.54 29.73 29.19
N PRO A 7 0.43 30.61 28.18
CA PRO A 7 1.37 31.72 27.99
C PRO A 7 1.08 32.92 28.91
N SER A 8 2.11 33.39 29.62
CA SER A 8 2.10 34.70 30.27
C SER A 8 2.48 35.81 29.28
N ARG A 9 1.75 36.94 29.33
CA ARG A 9 2.09 38.15 28.58
C ARG A 9 3.03 39.03 29.41
N THR A 10 4.21 39.41 28.89
CA THR A 10 4.62 40.82 28.72
C THR A 10 6.01 40.97 28.04
N HIS A 11 6.18 42.13 27.40
CA HIS A 11 7.35 42.68 26.68
C HIS A 11 8.76 42.41 27.26
N LEU A 12 9.78 42.26 26.40
CA LEU A 12 10.60 43.41 25.93
C LEU A 12 11.56 43.08 24.77
N LEU A 13 12.11 44.13 24.14
CA LEU A 13 12.94 44.10 22.94
C LEU A 13 14.31 43.45 23.15
N ARG A 14 14.86 42.85 22.08
CA ARG A 14 16.21 43.18 21.59
C ARG A 14 16.42 42.77 20.13
N HIS A 15 16.77 43.73 19.27
CA HIS A 15 17.36 43.45 17.97
C HIS A 15 18.76 42.85 18.16
N PHE A 16 19.13 41.87 17.33
CA PHE A 16 20.51 41.51 17.07
C PHE A 16 20.71 41.49 15.56
N VAL A 17 21.45 42.49 15.05
CA VAL A 17 21.92 42.54 13.66
C VAL A 17 23.37 42.06 13.67
N LEU A 18 23.66 41.03 12.89
CA LEU A 18 25.00 40.59 12.57
C LEU A 18 25.19 40.72 11.06
N GLU A 19 25.73 41.85 10.62
CA GLU A 19 26.30 41.98 9.28
C GLU A 19 27.83 42.09 9.36
N SER A 20 28.47 41.32 8.50
CA SER A 20 29.91 41.14 8.45
C SER A 20 30.59 42.26 7.66
N SER A 21 31.66 42.81 8.25
CA SER A 21 32.56 43.73 7.58
C SER A 21 33.29 43.06 6.40
N LEU A 22 33.13 43.62 5.20
CA LEU A 22 34.18 43.60 4.17
C LEU A 22 34.22 44.95 3.43
N SER A 23 35.21 45.78 3.81
CA SER A 23 35.60 46.96 3.04
C SER A 23 36.72 46.58 2.08
N THR A 24 36.63 46.98 0.81
CA THR A 24 37.64 47.80 0.11
C THR A 24 37.15 48.21 -1.30
N ARG A 25 37.32 49.50 -1.64
CA ARG A 25 37.05 50.12 -2.96
C ARG A 25 37.94 49.50 -4.05
N ALA A 26 37.52 49.42 -5.33
CA ALA A 26 37.84 50.40 -6.42
C ALA A 26 37.61 49.71 -7.80
N LEU A 27 37.47 50.35 -8.98
CA LEU A 27 37.36 51.77 -9.39
C LEU A 27 36.56 51.92 -10.74
N LEU A 28 36.08 53.13 -11.04
CA LEU A 28 35.70 53.77 -12.34
C LEU A 28 35.29 52.98 -13.62
N LEU A 29 34.07 53.31 -14.09
CA LEU A 29 33.65 53.81 -15.43
C LEU A 29 34.32 53.30 -16.74
N SER A 30 33.52 52.79 -17.69
CA SER A 30 33.05 53.59 -18.88
C SER A 30 32.12 52.82 -19.85
N GLU A 31 31.02 53.48 -20.20
CA GLU A 31 30.10 53.44 -21.36
C GLU A 31 30.15 52.40 -22.52
N HIS A 32 28.92 52.03 -22.94
CA HIS A 32 28.36 51.82 -24.29
C HIS A 32 28.89 50.79 -25.33
N THR A 33 27.89 50.31 -26.10
CA THR A 33 27.83 49.25 -27.12
C THR A 33 27.87 49.82 -28.58
N PRO A 34 27.65 49.05 -29.67
CA PRO A 34 28.24 47.77 -30.11
C PRO A 34 28.62 47.71 -31.64
N GLY A 35 29.29 46.64 -32.10
CA GLY A 35 28.98 46.03 -33.42
C GLY A 35 30.08 45.84 -34.49
N PHE A 36 29.74 45.00 -35.49
CA PHE A 36 30.37 44.75 -36.81
C PHE A 36 31.60 43.82 -37.01
N GLN A 37 31.26 42.54 -37.27
CA GLN A 37 31.58 41.71 -38.47
C GLN A 37 33.00 41.26 -38.92
N HIS A 38 33.02 39.98 -39.29
CA HIS A 38 33.77 39.26 -40.34
C HIS A 38 35.28 38.89 -40.21
N SER A 39 35.48 37.59 -39.90
CA SER A 39 36.13 36.57 -40.77
C SER A 39 37.58 36.77 -41.27
N LEU A 40 38.46 35.81 -40.93
CA LEU A 40 39.03 34.79 -41.86
C LEU A 40 39.97 33.82 -41.10
N LEU A 41 40.02 32.55 -41.56
CA LEU A 41 41.15 31.57 -41.68
C LEU A 41 42.34 31.61 -40.65
N GLN A 42 43.00 30.51 -40.22
CA GLN A 42 43.04 29.11 -40.67
C GLN A 42 43.82 28.21 -39.67
N LEU A 43 43.70 26.88 -39.85
CA LEU A 43 44.72 25.82 -39.59
C LEU A 43 45.35 25.65 -38.19
N TYR A 44 45.10 24.47 -37.57
CA TYR A 44 46.05 23.39 -37.23
C TYR A 44 45.28 22.41 -36.31
N SER A 45 44.72 21.28 -36.77
CA SER A 45 45.31 20.10 -37.41
C SER A 45 46.19 19.24 -36.47
N SER A 46 45.58 18.16 -35.95
CA SER A 46 46.22 16.85 -35.66
C SER A 46 47.20 16.80 -34.45
N ASN A 47 47.50 15.64 -33.82
CA ASN A 47 47.27 14.24 -34.19
C ASN A 47 47.38 13.28 -32.98
N ILE A 48 47.03 11.99 -33.24
CA ILE A 48 47.31 10.71 -32.52
C ILE A 48 46.16 10.21 -31.63
N ARG A 49 45.30 9.26 -32.08
CA ARG A 49 45.50 7.80 -32.35
C ARG A 49 45.78 6.99 -31.08
N ARG A 50 44.77 6.27 -30.57
CA ARG A 50 44.43 4.84 -30.84
C ARG A 50 45.06 3.89 -29.81
N LEU A 51 44.25 3.03 -29.21
CA LEU A 51 44.42 1.56 -29.25
C LEU A 51 43.13 0.86 -28.73
N LEU A 52 42.52 0.05 -29.60
CA LEU A 52 41.65 -1.08 -29.23
C LEU A 52 42.49 -2.35 -29.42
N PRO A 53 42.12 -3.48 -28.77
CA PRO A 53 41.70 -4.59 -29.62
C PRO A 53 40.56 -5.46 -29.04
N ALA A 54 39.83 -6.08 -29.98
CA ALA A 54 39.04 -7.30 -29.86
C ALA A 54 38.96 -7.91 -31.29
N PRO A 55 38.52 -9.18 -31.51
CA PRO A 55 38.18 -10.26 -30.59
C PRO A 55 38.98 -11.57 -30.87
N HIS A 56 38.64 -12.68 -30.20
CA HIS A 56 39.00 -14.05 -30.63
C HIS A 56 37.76 -14.97 -30.65
N LEU A 57 37.75 -15.96 -31.54
CA LEU A 57 36.63 -16.85 -31.84
C LEU A 57 37.05 -18.33 -31.84
N LEU A 58 36.25 -19.17 -31.16
CA LEU A 58 35.91 -20.58 -31.49
C LEU A 58 37.03 -21.66 -31.35
N PRO A 59 36.70 -22.99 -31.30
CA PRO A 59 35.41 -23.63 -31.58
C PRO A 59 34.88 -24.72 -30.59
N SER A 60 33.58 -25.05 -30.70
CA SER A 60 32.93 -26.39 -30.81
C SER A 60 33.50 -27.61 -30.03
N GLN A 61 32.77 -28.54 -29.38
CA GLN A 61 31.46 -29.20 -29.64
C GLN A 61 30.98 -30.03 -28.39
N PRO A 62 29.83 -30.75 -28.40
CA PRO A 62 29.06 -31.10 -27.19
C PRO A 62 29.27 -32.54 -26.67
N PHE A 63 28.66 -32.84 -25.51
CA PHE A 63 28.32 -34.22 -25.13
C PHE A 63 26.92 -34.33 -24.51
N CYS A 64 26.13 -35.26 -25.02
CA CYS A 64 24.84 -35.67 -24.48
C CYS A 64 24.79 -37.20 -24.44
N ARG A 65 24.58 -37.78 -23.24
CA ARG A 65 24.14 -39.17 -22.94
C ARG A 65 23.67 -39.17 -21.48
N THR A 66 22.39 -39.37 -21.14
CA THR A 66 21.57 -40.60 -21.17
C THR A 66 22.07 -41.75 -20.27
N SER A 67 21.57 -41.78 -19.03
CA SER A 67 21.15 -42.99 -18.29
C SER A 67 20.41 -42.53 -17.03
N SER A 68 19.11 -42.79 -16.84
CA SER A 68 18.56 -44.10 -16.44
C SER A 68 19.21 -44.68 -15.17
N SER A 69 18.57 -44.50 -14.01
CA SER A 69 17.91 -45.62 -13.31
C SER A 69 17.30 -45.26 -11.94
N GLN A 70 16.12 -45.84 -11.69
CA GLN A 70 15.65 -46.36 -10.39
C GLN A 70 15.21 -45.41 -9.26
N ILE A 71 13.89 -45.34 -9.16
CA ILE A 71 13.07 -45.26 -7.93
C ILE A 71 13.54 -46.29 -6.88
N PRO A 72 13.43 -45.97 -5.57
CA PRO A 72 12.71 -46.89 -4.70
C PRO A 72 11.59 -46.19 -3.91
N LYS A 73 10.38 -46.77 -3.99
CA LYS A 73 9.34 -46.61 -2.98
C LYS A 73 9.67 -47.59 -1.85
N MET A 74 9.55 -47.18 -0.59
CA MET A 74 9.21 -48.10 0.49
C MET A 74 8.08 -47.52 1.33
N SER A 75 7.15 -48.41 1.68
CA SER A 75 5.93 -48.10 2.42
C SER A 75 6.16 -48.09 3.93
N SER A 76 5.23 -47.45 4.63
CA SER A 76 4.66 -47.87 5.91
C SER A 76 5.62 -48.33 7.02
N ASN A 77 5.60 -47.60 8.14
CA ASN A 77 5.30 -48.26 9.41
C ASN A 77 4.24 -47.47 10.17
N ILE A 78 3.25 -48.21 10.66
CA ILE A 78 2.23 -47.75 11.61
C ILE A 78 2.74 -48.15 12.99
N GLU A 79 2.73 -47.24 13.95
CA GLU A 79 2.70 -47.65 15.36
C GLU A 79 1.78 -46.73 16.16
N ASN A 80 1.11 -47.31 17.16
CA ASN A 80 -0.19 -46.84 17.63
C ASN A 80 -0.29 -46.95 19.16
N ALA A 81 -0.31 -45.82 19.87
CA ALA A 81 -0.67 -45.64 21.30
C ALA A 81 -0.32 -44.20 21.72
N ARG A 82 -1.02 -43.52 22.64
CA ARG A 82 -2.18 -43.88 23.47
C ARG A 82 -3.00 -42.62 23.80
N ARG A 83 -4.28 -42.79 24.10
CA ARG A 83 -5.18 -41.72 24.57
C ARG A 83 -4.79 -41.20 25.96
N THR A 84 -4.95 -39.90 26.20
CA THR A 84 -5.42 -39.34 27.48
C THR A 84 -6.45 -38.24 27.20
N SER A 85 -7.42 -38.08 28.09
CA SER A 85 -8.65 -37.31 27.86
C SER A 85 -8.96 -36.32 28.99
N SER A 86 -9.26 -35.07 28.62
CA SER A 86 -9.95 -34.06 29.43
C SER A 86 -10.41 -32.97 28.45
N VAL A 87 -11.69 -32.83 28.06
CA VAL A 87 -12.89 -32.48 28.86
C VAL A 87 -12.78 -31.07 29.48
N ALA A 88 -13.80 -30.25 29.18
CA ALA A 88 -14.05 -28.87 29.66
C ALA A 88 -13.11 -27.76 29.13
N SER A 89 -13.56 -26.55 28.79
CA SER A 89 -14.93 -26.03 28.56
C SER A 89 -14.86 -24.74 27.74
N SER A 90 -15.86 -24.48 26.89
CA SER A 90 -15.95 -23.22 26.11
C SER A 90 -16.17 -22.00 27.01
N PRO A 91 -15.48 -20.87 26.79
CA PRO A 91 -15.78 -19.63 27.49
C PRO A 91 -17.12 -19.05 26.97
N ARG A 92 -18.08 -18.89 27.87
CA ARG A 92 -19.32 -18.14 27.60
C ARG A 92 -19.01 -16.65 27.49
N LEU A 93 -19.68 -15.97 26.55
CA LEU A 93 -19.85 -14.53 26.61
C LEU A 93 -20.72 -14.16 27.82
N SER A 94 -20.29 -13.17 28.61
CA SER A 94 -21.13 -12.49 29.59
C SER A 94 -21.01 -10.98 29.38
N ALA A 95 -22.12 -10.34 29.04
CA ALA A 95 -22.21 -8.89 29.07
C ALA A 95 -22.19 -8.42 30.54
N VAL A 96 -21.51 -7.31 30.81
CA VAL A 96 -21.62 -6.59 32.08
C VAL A 96 -21.98 -5.14 31.74
N GLU A 97 -23.13 -4.71 32.26
CA GLU A 97 -23.63 -3.34 32.10
C GLU A 97 -22.79 -2.32 32.86
N ALA A 98 -22.85 -1.07 32.40
CA ALA A 98 -22.18 0.05 33.03
C ALA A 98 -22.98 0.55 34.26
N ALA A 99 -22.37 0.53 35.45
CA ALA A 99 -22.70 1.47 36.54
C ALA A 99 -21.67 1.45 37.68
N LYS A 100 -20.77 2.45 37.69
CA LYS A 100 -20.39 3.34 38.83
C LYS A 100 -18.95 3.84 38.72
N LEU A 101 -18.80 5.16 38.76
CA LEU A 101 -17.59 5.78 39.30
C LEU A 101 -17.60 5.60 40.81
N ASP A 102 -16.44 5.32 41.42
CA ASP A 102 -15.80 6.29 42.30
C ASP A 102 -14.33 5.95 42.58
N GLN A 103 -13.60 6.97 43.02
CA GLN A 103 -12.15 7.17 43.04
C GLN A 103 -11.31 6.05 43.71
N VAL A 104 -10.23 5.60 43.03
CA VAL A 104 -8.98 5.14 43.65
C VAL A 104 -7.79 5.61 42.79
N GLU A 105 -6.66 5.85 43.46
CA GLU A 105 -5.42 6.54 43.08
C GLU A 105 -4.81 6.22 41.69
N VAL A 106 -4.29 7.27 41.04
CA VAL A 106 -3.47 7.15 39.81
C VAL A 106 -2.00 7.00 40.19
N GLU A 107 -1.55 5.76 40.38
CA GLU A 107 -0.14 5.48 40.63
C GLU A 107 0.70 5.58 39.34
N SER A 108 1.62 6.54 39.29
CA SER A 108 2.46 6.80 38.13
C SER A 108 3.64 5.81 38.03
N GLY A 109 3.38 4.63 37.46
CA GLY A 109 4.39 3.59 37.26
C GLY A 109 5.48 3.96 36.23
N TYR A 110 6.62 4.46 36.69
CA TYR A 110 7.89 4.40 35.93
C TYR A 110 8.37 2.94 35.90
N GLY A 111 8.08 2.22 34.81
CA GLY A 111 8.60 0.87 34.57
C GLY A 111 9.91 0.89 33.78
N SER A 112 11.04 0.74 34.47
CA SER A 112 12.34 0.55 33.81
C SER A 112 12.41 -0.79 33.07
N ALA A 113 13.22 -0.85 32.01
CA ALA A 113 13.41 -2.05 31.21
C ALA A 113 14.04 -3.21 32.00
N ALA A 114 13.59 -4.43 31.73
CA ALA A 114 14.27 -5.66 32.08
C ALA A 114 14.01 -6.74 31.00
N ASP A 115 15.10 -7.07 30.32
CA ASP A 115 15.46 -8.21 29.45
C ASP A 115 14.46 -9.22 28.87
N SER A 116 14.85 -9.64 27.66
CA SER A 116 14.42 -10.81 26.90
C SER A 116 14.36 -12.12 27.68
N SER A 117 13.22 -12.82 27.63
CA SER A 117 13.07 -14.01 26.77
C SER A 117 11.74 -14.74 27.03
N SER A 118 10.76 -14.55 26.14
CA SER A 118 9.62 -15.47 26.03
C SER A 118 9.06 -15.43 24.61
N THR A 119 8.78 -16.60 24.06
CA THR A 119 8.18 -16.80 22.74
C THR A 119 6.86 -16.05 22.63
N ALA A 120 6.89 -14.90 21.95
CA ALA A 120 5.70 -14.12 21.66
C ALA A 120 4.87 -14.82 20.57
N SER A 121 3.83 -15.55 21.00
CA SER A 121 2.72 -15.93 20.14
C SER A 121 2.20 -14.72 19.37
N SER A 122 1.83 -14.92 18.11
CA SER A 122 1.43 -13.88 17.15
C SER A 122 0.26 -13.02 17.63
N ILE A 123 0.58 -11.93 18.32
CA ILE A 123 -0.30 -10.77 18.47
C ILE A 123 -0.05 -9.88 17.24
N PRO A 124 -1.08 -9.49 16.46
CA PRO A 124 -0.89 -8.53 15.39
C PRO A 124 -0.35 -7.24 16.00
N ALA A 125 0.80 -6.76 15.50
CA ALA A 125 1.42 -5.55 16.00
C ALA A 125 0.41 -4.40 15.95
N LEU A 126 0.20 -3.73 17.08
CA LEU A 126 -0.70 -2.57 17.17
C LEU A 126 -0.28 -1.54 16.11
N PRO A 127 -1.23 -0.83 15.47
CA PRO A 127 -0.88 0.22 14.52
C PRO A 127 0.02 1.24 15.22
N LEU A 128 1.17 1.56 14.61
CA LEU A 128 2.23 2.37 15.21
C LEU A 128 1.75 3.77 15.64
N VAL A 129 0.62 4.22 15.07
CA VAL A 129 -0.13 5.41 15.49
C VAL A 129 -1.62 5.05 15.59
N SER A 130 -2.27 5.43 16.69
CA SER A 130 -3.73 5.33 16.85
C SER A 130 -4.33 6.70 17.14
N LEU A 131 -5.38 7.07 16.39
CA LEU A 131 -6.11 8.33 16.55
C LEU A 131 -7.56 8.02 16.92
N THR A 132 -8.02 8.58 18.05
CA THR A 132 -9.43 8.53 18.43
C THR A 132 -10.27 9.39 17.46
N LEU A 133 -11.57 9.11 17.34
CA LEU A 133 -12.46 9.92 16.50
C LEU A 133 -12.45 11.42 16.87
N PRO A 134 -12.42 11.83 18.17
CA PRO A 134 -12.19 13.23 18.54
C PRO A 134 -10.85 13.80 18.07
N HIS A 135 -9.74 13.05 18.17
CA HIS A 135 -8.44 13.51 17.63
C HIS A 135 -8.52 13.69 16.12
N LEU A 136 -9.07 12.72 15.40
CA LEU A 136 -9.21 12.75 13.95
C LEU A 136 -10.08 13.92 13.50
N LYS A 137 -11.19 14.21 14.20
CA LYS A 137 -12.01 15.38 13.93
C LYS A 137 -11.23 16.68 14.16
N HIS A 138 -10.60 16.83 15.33
CA HIS A 138 -9.87 18.04 15.68
C HIS A 138 -8.72 18.33 14.70
N LEU A 139 -7.91 17.32 14.37
CA LEU A 139 -6.81 17.49 13.40
C LEU A 139 -7.32 17.88 12.02
N ASN A 140 -8.42 17.28 11.54
CA ASN A 140 -9.03 17.69 10.29
C ASN A 140 -9.57 19.13 10.35
N ASP A 141 -10.29 19.50 11.40
CA ASP A 141 -10.78 20.88 11.59
C ASP A 141 -9.65 21.92 11.56
N GLN A 142 -8.45 21.59 12.10
CA GLN A 142 -7.28 22.48 12.08
C GLN A 142 -6.57 22.51 10.72
N LEU A 143 -6.40 21.37 10.06
CA LEU A 143 -5.63 21.25 8.81
C LEU A 143 -6.42 21.68 7.56
N GLU A 144 -7.75 21.68 7.61
CA GLU A 144 -8.66 21.91 6.48
C GLU A 144 -8.34 23.18 5.66
N ASN A 145 -7.91 24.25 6.34
CA ASN A 145 -7.60 25.55 5.73
C ASN A 145 -6.09 25.85 5.66
N MET A 146 -5.23 24.89 6.00
CA MET A 146 -3.77 25.08 5.93
C MET A 146 -3.24 24.95 4.50
N HIS A 147 -2.12 25.61 4.22
CA HIS A 147 -1.41 25.43 2.96
C HIS A 147 -0.77 24.03 2.92
N PRO A 148 -0.72 23.32 1.76
CA PRO A 148 -0.21 21.95 1.70
C PRO A 148 1.22 21.78 2.23
N LEU A 149 2.06 22.80 2.08
CA LEU A 149 3.43 22.78 2.60
C LEU A 149 3.46 22.65 4.14
N ASP A 150 2.51 23.27 4.83
CA ASP A 150 2.41 23.23 6.29
C ASP A 150 1.75 21.93 6.77
N ILE A 151 0.79 21.40 6.01
CA ILE A 151 0.26 20.05 6.23
C ILE A 151 1.38 19.00 6.07
N LEU A 152 2.29 19.17 5.10
CA LEU A 152 3.45 18.29 4.92
C LEU A 152 4.47 18.42 6.06
N ARG A 153 4.81 19.65 6.49
CA ARG A 153 5.67 19.87 7.67
C ARG A 153 5.08 19.25 8.94
N PHE A 154 3.80 19.49 9.21
CA PHE A 154 3.06 18.86 10.30
C PHE A 154 3.13 17.32 10.21
N SER A 155 2.87 16.76 9.02
CA SER A 155 2.86 15.31 8.82
C SER A 155 4.20 14.67 9.14
N ARG A 156 5.32 15.29 8.70
CA ARG A 156 6.68 14.82 8.99
C ARG A 156 7.05 14.83 10.47
N ILE A 157 6.42 15.70 11.27
CA ILE A 157 6.67 15.82 12.71
C ILE A 157 5.77 14.86 13.51
N MET A 158 4.50 14.72 13.12
CA MET A 158 3.52 13.95 13.86
C MET A 158 3.63 12.43 13.60
N PHE A 159 3.82 12.03 12.34
CA PHE A 159 3.75 10.62 11.96
C PHE A 159 5.15 9.99 11.81
N PRO A 160 5.53 9.01 12.66
CA PRO A 160 6.69 8.16 12.40
C PRO A 160 6.46 7.29 11.15
N ASN A 161 7.52 6.76 10.55
CA ASN A 161 7.47 5.91 9.35
C ASN A 161 6.47 6.41 8.30
N LEU A 162 6.59 7.71 7.97
CA LEU A 162 5.80 8.39 6.96
C LEU A 162 6.39 8.13 5.57
N PHE A 163 5.56 7.56 4.69
CA PHE A 163 5.89 7.35 3.28
C PHE A 163 4.97 8.20 2.38
N GLN A 164 5.30 8.29 1.10
CA GLN A 164 4.38 8.76 0.07
C GLN A 164 4.06 7.62 -0.89
N SER A 165 2.78 7.23 -1.00
CA SER A 165 2.35 6.34 -2.07
C SER A 165 2.04 7.16 -3.32
N THR A 166 2.66 6.80 -4.45
CA THR A 166 2.55 7.55 -5.70
C THR A 166 2.45 6.63 -6.91
N ALA A 167 1.59 7.00 -7.85
CA ALA A 167 1.59 6.47 -9.23
C ALA A 167 2.08 7.55 -10.22
N PHE A 168 2.88 8.51 -9.72
CA PHE A 168 3.46 9.64 -10.47
C PHE A 168 2.44 10.52 -11.22
N GLY A 169 1.18 10.55 -10.76
CA GLY A 169 0.21 11.57 -11.16
C GLY A 169 0.58 12.94 -10.57
N LEU A 170 0.17 14.03 -11.23
CA LEU A 170 0.63 15.40 -10.94
C LEU A 170 0.59 15.79 -9.46
N THR A 171 -0.48 15.45 -8.74
CA THR A 171 -0.57 15.76 -7.31
C THR A 171 0.51 15.06 -6.48
N GLY A 172 0.84 13.80 -6.79
CA GLY A 172 1.96 13.11 -6.13
C GLY A 172 3.31 13.73 -6.47
N LEU A 173 3.48 14.22 -7.70
CA LEU A 173 4.70 14.93 -8.11
C LEU A 173 4.87 16.26 -7.38
N VAL A 174 3.79 17.01 -7.16
CA VAL A 174 3.80 18.20 -6.30
C VAL A 174 4.16 17.86 -4.85
N THR A 175 3.62 16.77 -4.28
CA THR A 175 4.00 16.31 -2.94
C THR A 175 5.50 16.07 -2.84
N LEU A 176 6.08 15.34 -3.81
CA LEU A 176 7.50 15.00 -3.85
C LEU A 176 8.39 16.25 -3.93
N ASP A 177 8.04 17.19 -4.81
CA ASP A 177 8.82 18.43 -4.95
C ASP A 177 8.73 19.32 -3.70
N MET A 178 7.55 19.41 -3.07
CA MET A 178 7.38 20.09 -1.78
C MET A 178 8.20 19.42 -0.67
N LEU A 179 8.20 18.08 -0.58
CA LEU A 179 8.99 17.34 0.40
C LEU A 179 10.50 17.54 0.18
N SER A 180 10.96 17.53 -1.09
CA SER A 180 12.35 17.83 -1.47
C SER A 180 12.78 19.24 -1.04
N LYS A 181 11.88 20.23 -1.12
CA LYS A 181 12.12 21.59 -0.60
C LYS A 181 12.19 21.59 0.93
N ILE A 182 11.23 20.97 1.63
CA ILE A 182 11.26 20.87 3.11
C ILE A 182 12.51 20.13 3.60
N GLN A 183 13.01 19.12 2.87
CA GLN A 183 14.24 18.42 3.24
C GLN A 183 15.48 19.33 3.23
N LYS A 184 15.50 20.37 2.38
CA LYS A 184 16.59 21.35 2.37
C LYS A 184 16.54 22.29 3.58
N GLU A 185 15.38 22.45 4.21
CA GLU A 185 15.20 23.22 5.45
C GLU A 185 15.82 22.49 6.67
N ASN A 186 15.80 21.15 6.67
CA ASN A 186 16.47 20.32 7.67
C ASN A 186 17.09 19.05 7.04
N PRO A 187 18.34 19.12 6.55
CA PRO A 187 18.99 17.99 5.89
C PRO A 187 19.28 16.77 6.77
N THR A 188 19.24 16.91 8.11
CA THR A 188 19.48 15.80 9.05
C THR A 188 18.23 15.01 9.38
N ALA A 189 17.03 15.53 9.05
CA ALA A 189 15.79 14.80 9.21
C ALA A 189 15.69 13.64 8.21
N ALA A 190 15.05 12.53 8.61
CA ALA A 190 14.80 11.41 7.71
C ALA A 190 13.94 11.83 6.51
N ASN A 191 14.29 11.33 5.31
CA ASN A 191 13.49 11.53 4.10
C ASN A 191 12.13 10.84 4.22
N VAL A 192 11.14 11.34 3.47
CA VAL A 192 9.89 10.64 3.22
C VAL A 192 10.07 9.85 1.92
N ASP A 193 10.19 8.53 2.06
CA ASP A 193 10.43 7.62 0.95
C ASP A 193 9.16 7.41 0.10
N LEU A 194 9.36 7.03 -1.17
CA LEU A 194 8.29 6.77 -2.13
C LEU A 194 7.95 5.28 -2.19
N ILE A 195 6.65 4.97 -2.21
CA ILE A 195 6.12 3.64 -2.56
C ILE A 195 5.43 3.74 -3.92
N PHE A 196 5.93 2.99 -4.90
CA PHE A 196 5.30 2.80 -6.21
C PHE A 196 4.85 1.35 -6.35
N LEU A 197 3.62 1.16 -6.84
CA LEU A 197 3.13 -0.14 -7.24
C LEU A 197 3.30 -0.28 -8.75
N ASP A 198 4.22 -1.13 -9.16
CA ASP A 198 4.34 -1.51 -10.55
C ASP A 198 3.35 -2.64 -10.84
N THR A 199 2.26 -2.30 -11.54
CA THR A 199 1.19 -3.26 -11.88
C THR A 199 1.60 -4.19 -13.01
N LEU A 200 2.79 -4.01 -13.60
CA LEU A 200 3.26 -4.61 -14.85
C LEU A 200 2.53 -4.09 -16.11
N TYR A 201 1.36 -3.46 -15.94
CA TYR A 201 0.53 -2.91 -17.02
C TYR A 201 0.57 -1.37 -17.10
N HIS A 202 1.59 -0.70 -16.54
CA HIS A 202 1.77 0.74 -16.72
C HIS A 202 2.16 1.11 -18.16
N PHE A 203 1.99 2.39 -18.52
CA PHE A 203 2.55 2.93 -19.75
C PHE A 203 4.08 3.02 -19.67
N LYS A 204 4.78 2.81 -20.81
CA LYS A 204 6.22 3.07 -20.93
C LYS A 204 6.59 4.51 -20.56
N GLU A 205 5.71 5.47 -20.84
CA GLU A 205 5.87 6.89 -20.47
C GLU A 205 5.82 7.08 -18.94
N THR A 206 5.12 6.22 -18.20
CA THR A 206 5.16 6.20 -16.73
C THR A 206 6.52 5.70 -16.22
N HIS A 207 7.06 4.61 -16.78
CA HIS A 207 8.40 4.13 -16.40
C HIS A 207 9.50 5.15 -16.74
N GLY A 208 9.47 5.76 -17.94
CA GLY A 208 10.41 6.83 -18.29
C GLY A 208 10.27 8.08 -17.39
N LEU A 209 9.10 8.33 -16.81
CA LEU A 209 8.94 9.33 -15.76
C LEU A 209 9.57 8.89 -14.43
N VAL A 210 9.47 7.60 -14.04
CA VAL A 210 10.17 7.08 -12.84
C VAL A 210 11.66 7.38 -12.91
N ASP A 211 12.29 7.08 -14.06
CA ASP A 211 13.72 7.32 -14.28
C ASP A 211 14.08 8.82 -14.13
N ARG A 212 13.31 9.71 -14.80
CA ARG A 212 13.50 11.17 -14.69
C ARG A 212 13.31 11.67 -13.25
N ILE A 213 12.40 11.07 -12.49
CA ILE A 213 12.13 11.43 -11.10
C ILE A 213 13.25 10.96 -10.16
N GLN A 214 13.77 9.74 -10.33
CA GLN A 214 14.94 9.28 -9.58
C GLN A 214 16.19 10.13 -9.87
N GLN A 215 16.39 10.54 -11.13
CA GLN A 215 17.47 11.47 -11.50
C GLN A 215 17.29 12.87 -10.89
N ARG A 216 16.05 13.39 -10.83
CA ARG A 216 15.74 14.73 -10.30
C ARG A 216 15.78 14.79 -8.77
N TYR A 217 15.45 13.70 -8.09
CA TYR A 217 15.33 13.61 -6.63
C TYR A 217 16.18 12.44 -6.06
N PRO A 218 17.50 12.41 -6.29
CA PRO A 218 18.36 11.24 -6.03
C PRO A 218 18.48 10.83 -4.56
N ASN A 219 18.11 11.72 -3.63
CA ASN A 219 18.15 11.46 -2.19
C ASN A 219 16.87 10.79 -1.67
N VAL A 220 15.82 10.67 -2.49
CA VAL A 220 14.53 10.07 -2.10
C VAL A 220 14.52 8.63 -2.57
N LYS A 221 14.46 7.66 -1.64
CA LYS A 221 14.45 6.25 -2.01
C LYS A 221 13.06 5.88 -2.56
N LEU A 222 13.07 5.17 -3.68
CA LEU A 222 11.88 4.59 -4.30
C LEU A 222 11.83 3.10 -4.00
N HIS A 223 10.77 2.65 -3.34
CA HIS A 223 10.45 1.25 -3.13
C HIS A 223 9.40 0.84 -4.16
N ILE A 224 9.72 -0.16 -5.00
CA ILE A 224 8.86 -0.65 -6.07
C ILE A 224 8.30 -2.01 -5.64
N PHE A 225 6.98 -2.13 -5.61
CA PHE A 225 6.28 -3.37 -5.30
C PHE A 225 5.50 -3.85 -6.53
N LYS A 226 5.70 -5.13 -6.85
CA LYS A 226 5.09 -5.87 -7.97
C LYS A 226 4.11 -6.93 -7.46
N PRO A 227 3.25 -7.51 -8.32
CA PRO A 227 2.45 -8.69 -7.97
C PRO A 227 3.37 -9.82 -7.47
N TYR A 228 2.95 -10.55 -6.43
CA TYR A 228 3.83 -11.52 -5.78
C TYR A 228 4.29 -12.64 -6.74
N GLY A 229 5.60 -12.85 -6.82
CA GLY A 229 6.20 -13.98 -7.55
C GLY A 229 6.26 -13.83 -9.08
N VAL A 230 6.00 -12.63 -9.63
CA VAL A 230 6.12 -12.34 -11.07
C VAL A 230 6.75 -10.96 -11.30
N ASP A 231 7.66 -10.90 -12.27
CA ASP A 231 8.43 -9.70 -12.62
C ASP A 231 8.04 -9.09 -13.98
N THR A 232 7.40 -9.86 -14.87
CA THR A 232 6.96 -9.39 -16.20
C THR A 232 5.50 -9.71 -16.51
N THR A 233 4.95 -9.03 -17.53
CA THR A 233 3.61 -9.29 -18.07
C THR A 233 3.42 -10.73 -18.54
N GLU A 234 4.44 -11.33 -19.13
CA GLU A 234 4.39 -12.69 -19.66
C GLU A 234 4.30 -13.72 -18.52
N GLU A 235 5.00 -13.49 -17.42
CA GLU A 235 4.92 -14.32 -16.21
C GLU A 235 3.57 -14.17 -15.51
N PHE A 236 3.04 -12.95 -15.42
CA PHE A 236 1.71 -12.68 -14.88
C PHE A 236 0.62 -13.41 -15.68
N GLU A 237 0.66 -13.33 -17.01
CA GLU A 237 -0.31 -13.98 -17.88
C GLU A 237 -0.14 -15.50 -17.96
N ALA A 238 1.09 -16.02 -17.78
CA ALA A 238 1.33 -17.45 -17.63
C ALA A 238 0.76 -18.01 -16.32
N MET A 239 0.78 -17.22 -15.23
CA MET A 239 0.31 -17.64 -13.91
C MET A 239 -1.21 -17.49 -13.73
N TYR A 240 -1.78 -16.37 -14.19
CA TYR A 240 -3.19 -16.02 -13.94
C TYR A 240 -4.08 -16.03 -15.19
N GLY A 241 -3.50 -16.28 -16.36
CA GLY A 241 -4.18 -16.26 -17.65
C GLY A 241 -4.07 -14.89 -18.35
N PRO A 242 -4.17 -14.87 -19.69
CA PRO A 242 -4.06 -13.64 -20.46
C PRO A 242 -5.22 -12.69 -20.16
N LYS A 243 -4.93 -11.40 -20.09
CA LYS A 243 -5.94 -10.33 -19.93
C LYS A 243 -6.87 -10.49 -18.71
N LEU A 244 -6.33 -10.89 -17.55
CA LEU A 244 -7.11 -11.01 -16.29
C LEU A 244 -7.94 -9.75 -15.97
N TYR A 245 -7.47 -8.56 -16.39
CA TYR A 245 -8.17 -7.29 -16.24
C TYR A 245 -9.49 -7.18 -17.05
N GLU A 246 -9.66 -7.97 -18.12
CA GLU A 246 -10.90 -8.11 -18.91
C GLU A 246 -11.81 -9.21 -18.34
N THR A 247 -11.25 -10.34 -17.92
CA THR A 247 -12.02 -11.53 -17.48
C THR A 247 -12.48 -11.45 -16.04
N GLU A 248 -11.58 -11.14 -15.10
CA GLU A 248 -11.81 -11.15 -13.65
C GLU A 248 -11.25 -9.87 -13.02
N SER A 249 -11.82 -8.73 -13.41
CA SER A 249 -11.29 -7.40 -13.08
C SER A 249 -11.12 -7.10 -11.57
N GLU A 250 -11.87 -7.77 -10.69
CA GLU A 250 -11.73 -7.63 -9.23
C GLU A 250 -10.54 -8.44 -8.68
N MET A 251 -10.28 -9.62 -9.27
CA MET A 251 -9.10 -10.45 -8.97
C MET A 251 -7.83 -9.77 -9.49
N TYR A 252 -7.86 -9.18 -10.69
CA TYR A 252 -6.78 -8.33 -11.20
C TYR A 252 -6.48 -7.15 -10.26
N ASP A 253 -7.50 -6.38 -9.83
CA ASP A 253 -7.29 -5.26 -8.91
C ASP A 253 -6.72 -5.74 -7.55
N TRP A 254 -7.06 -6.96 -7.09
CA TRP A 254 -6.45 -7.52 -5.88
C TRP A 254 -4.97 -7.85 -6.08
N ILE A 255 -4.65 -8.72 -7.04
CA ILE A 255 -3.32 -9.28 -7.27
C ILE A 255 -2.33 -8.20 -7.74
N ALA A 256 -2.74 -7.32 -8.65
CA ALA A 256 -1.83 -6.33 -9.23
C ALA A 256 -1.66 -5.07 -8.37
N LYS A 257 -2.53 -4.83 -7.36
CA LYS A 257 -2.59 -3.53 -6.66
C LYS A 257 -2.85 -3.59 -5.17
N VAL A 258 -3.79 -4.40 -4.69
CA VAL A 258 -4.12 -4.42 -3.25
C VAL A 258 -3.13 -5.27 -2.46
N GLU A 259 -2.79 -6.47 -2.94
CA GLU A 259 -1.79 -7.35 -2.30
C GLU A 259 -0.40 -6.66 -2.25
N PRO A 260 0.15 -6.11 -3.37
CA PRO A 260 1.48 -5.48 -3.34
C PRO A 260 1.53 -4.27 -2.41
N LEU A 261 0.41 -3.54 -2.25
CA LEU A 261 0.32 -2.43 -1.31
C LEU A 261 0.28 -2.88 0.15
N GLN A 262 -0.52 -3.90 0.47
CA GLN A 262 -0.60 -4.45 1.83
C GLN A 262 0.76 -5.02 2.25
N ARG A 263 1.43 -5.74 1.35
CA ARG A 263 2.79 -6.23 1.54
C ARG A 263 3.80 -5.08 1.68
N ALA A 264 3.73 -4.04 0.85
CA ALA A 264 4.58 -2.85 0.99
C ALA A 264 4.43 -2.18 2.37
N TYR A 265 3.19 -2.06 2.88
CA TYR A 265 2.95 -1.47 4.18
C TYR A 265 3.49 -2.33 5.33
N ALA A 266 3.36 -3.67 5.22
CA ALA A 266 3.88 -4.60 6.21
C ALA A 266 5.42 -4.67 6.21
N GLU A 267 6.06 -4.84 5.04
CA GLU A 267 7.51 -4.97 4.92
C GLU A 267 8.26 -3.68 5.29
N LEU A 268 7.70 -2.51 4.99
CA LEU A 268 8.31 -1.21 5.31
C LEU A 268 7.89 -0.66 6.68
N GLY A 269 6.99 -1.33 7.41
CA GLY A 269 6.47 -0.86 8.70
C GLY A 269 5.79 0.51 8.61
N VAL A 270 5.00 0.73 7.55
CA VAL A 270 4.36 2.02 7.25
C VAL A 270 3.30 2.34 8.30
N ALA A 271 3.41 3.49 8.95
CA ALA A 271 2.38 3.97 9.88
C ALA A 271 1.46 5.03 9.25
N ALA A 272 2.02 5.84 8.36
CA ALA A 272 1.29 6.88 7.65
C ALA A 272 1.75 7.00 6.19
N VAL A 273 0.83 7.40 5.32
CA VAL A 273 1.05 7.49 3.89
C VAL A 273 0.42 8.76 3.30
N LEU A 274 1.25 9.58 2.67
CA LEU A 274 0.81 10.72 1.85
C LEU A 274 0.24 10.18 0.53
N THR A 275 -0.92 10.71 0.11
CA THR A 275 -1.58 10.32 -1.15
C THR A 275 -1.86 11.54 -2.05
N GLY A 276 -1.97 11.29 -3.36
CA GLY A 276 -2.31 12.30 -4.36
C GLY A 276 -3.81 12.53 -4.59
N ARG A 277 -4.69 12.20 -3.61
CA ARG A 277 -6.15 12.38 -3.73
C ARG A 277 -6.56 13.83 -3.43
N ARG A 278 -7.52 14.36 -4.20
CA ARG A 278 -8.10 15.71 -4.01
C ARG A 278 -9.61 15.68 -4.24
N ARG A 279 -10.36 16.58 -3.60
CA ARG A 279 -11.83 16.66 -3.78
C ARG A 279 -12.23 17.06 -5.19
N SER A 280 -11.44 17.90 -5.86
CA SER A 280 -11.69 18.32 -7.24
C SER A 280 -11.55 17.21 -8.29
N GLN A 281 -11.38 15.95 -7.87
CA GLN A 281 -11.26 14.78 -8.73
C GLN A 281 -12.57 13.96 -8.83
N GLY A 282 -13.64 14.37 -8.13
CA GLY A 282 -14.97 13.80 -8.30
C GLY A 282 -15.27 12.52 -7.51
N GLY A 283 -16.57 12.20 -7.43
CA GLY A 283 -17.09 10.89 -7.02
C GLY A 283 -16.82 10.57 -5.55
N GLN A 284 -16.15 9.43 -5.29
CA GLN A 284 -15.79 9.02 -3.92
C GLN A 284 -14.78 9.98 -3.26
N ARG A 285 -14.21 10.95 -4.00
CA ARG A 285 -13.21 11.91 -3.50
C ARG A 285 -13.81 13.22 -3.00
N ASP A 286 -15.05 13.55 -3.36
CA ASP A 286 -15.68 14.87 -3.12
C ASP A 286 -15.65 15.33 -1.64
N LYS A 287 -15.71 14.38 -0.72
CA LYS A 287 -15.84 14.62 0.72
C LYS A 287 -14.70 14.02 1.56
N ILE A 288 -13.56 13.68 0.94
CA ILE A 288 -12.44 13.13 1.70
C ILE A 288 -11.86 14.20 2.65
N PRO A 289 -11.49 13.81 3.88
CA PRO A 289 -10.81 14.70 4.82
C PRO A 289 -9.31 14.83 4.50
N VAL A 290 -8.59 15.70 5.23
CA VAL A 290 -7.12 15.79 5.14
C VAL A 290 -6.47 14.51 5.65
N ILE A 291 -7.00 13.94 6.75
CA ILE A 291 -6.51 12.71 7.39
C ILE A 291 -7.66 11.69 7.46
N GLU A 292 -7.40 10.49 6.94
CA GLU A 292 -8.24 9.29 7.02
C GLU A 292 -7.49 8.19 7.77
N VAL A 293 -8.22 7.29 8.44
CA VAL A 293 -7.67 6.04 9.00
C VAL A 293 -8.12 4.88 8.10
N ASP A 294 -7.18 4.02 7.72
CA ASP A 294 -7.43 2.77 6.99
C ASP A 294 -7.33 1.59 7.96
N ASP A 295 -8.43 1.32 8.67
CA ASP A 295 -8.51 0.28 9.70
C ASP A 295 -8.22 -1.13 9.14
N GLU A 296 -8.47 -1.39 7.85
CA GLU A 296 -8.16 -2.67 7.18
C GLU A 296 -6.65 -2.89 7.05
N ARG A 297 -5.89 -1.81 6.83
CA ARG A 297 -4.44 -1.87 6.59
C ARG A 297 -3.60 -1.38 7.76
N GLY A 298 -4.23 -0.83 8.81
CA GLY A 298 -3.54 -0.28 9.99
C GLY A 298 -2.76 1.01 9.73
N VAL A 299 -3.05 1.74 8.65
CA VAL A 299 -2.28 2.94 8.24
C VAL A 299 -3.12 4.22 8.23
N ILE A 300 -2.47 5.36 8.46
CA ILE A 300 -3.09 6.68 8.37
C ILE A 300 -2.83 7.27 6.98
N LYS A 301 -3.90 7.58 6.25
CA LYS A 301 -3.84 8.20 4.91
C LYS A 301 -3.95 9.71 5.03
N ILE A 302 -3.07 10.44 4.36
CA ILE A 302 -2.99 11.91 4.43
C ILE A 302 -3.06 12.50 3.02
N ASN A 303 -3.95 13.48 2.83
CA ASN A 303 -4.25 14.11 1.55
C ASN A 303 -3.83 15.60 1.60
N PRO A 304 -2.53 15.93 1.50
CA PRO A 304 -2.02 17.29 1.76
C PRO A 304 -2.55 18.35 0.78
N MET A 305 -3.03 17.95 -0.40
CA MET A 305 -3.62 18.81 -1.43
C MET A 305 -5.13 18.57 -1.60
N VAL A 306 -5.82 18.14 -0.54
CA VAL A 306 -7.24 17.77 -0.61
C VAL A 306 -8.14 18.88 -1.19
N SER A 307 -7.82 20.13 -0.89
CA SER A 307 -8.53 21.35 -1.32
C SER A 307 -8.06 21.93 -2.67
N TRP A 308 -6.96 21.42 -3.26
CA TRP A 308 -6.41 21.99 -4.50
C TRP A 308 -7.20 21.55 -5.73
N SER A 309 -7.53 22.52 -6.57
CA SER A 309 -8.00 22.31 -7.94
C SER A 309 -6.92 21.69 -8.84
N PHE A 310 -7.34 21.07 -9.96
CA PHE A 310 -6.40 20.58 -10.97
C PHE A 310 -5.51 21.71 -11.53
N LYS A 311 -6.07 22.91 -11.71
CA LYS A 311 -5.32 24.07 -12.19
C LYS A 311 -4.18 24.45 -11.25
N GLN A 312 -4.41 24.50 -9.92
CA GLN A 312 -3.35 24.82 -8.95
C GLN A 312 -2.22 23.79 -8.99
N VAL A 313 -2.54 22.51 -9.18
CA VAL A 313 -1.54 21.44 -9.37
C VAL A 313 -0.74 21.67 -10.65
N GLN A 314 -1.40 21.94 -11.79
CA GLN A 314 -0.71 22.21 -13.07
C GLN A 314 0.15 23.49 -13.01
N ASP A 315 -0.36 24.57 -12.43
CA ASP A 315 0.34 25.83 -12.22
C ASP A 315 1.62 25.60 -11.40
N TYR A 316 1.56 24.78 -10.33
CA TYR A 316 2.72 24.44 -9.52
C TYR A 316 3.78 23.66 -10.32
N ILE A 317 3.36 22.60 -11.04
CA ILE A 317 4.25 21.76 -11.85
C ILE A 317 5.00 22.62 -12.87
N LYS A 318 4.27 23.51 -13.58
CA LYS A 318 4.85 24.43 -14.56
C LYS A 318 5.77 25.48 -13.94
N THR A 319 5.41 26.03 -12.79
CA THR A 319 6.18 27.09 -12.11
C THR A 319 7.51 26.59 -11.56
N HIS A 320 7.58 25.31 -11.18
CA HIS A 320 8.75 24.72 -10.52
C HIS A 320 9.55 23.74 -11.40
N ASP A 321 9.18 23.58 -12.66
CA ASP A 321 9.81 22.66 -13.62
C ASP A 321 9.94 21.23 -13.05
N VAL A 322 8.80 20.72 -12.57
CA VAL A 322 8.69 19.36 -12.01
C VAL A 322 8.44 18.38 -13.16
N PRO A 323 9.27 17.34 -13.36
CA PRO A 323 9.02 16.34 -14.40
C PRO A 323 7.63 15.69 -14.23
N TYR A 324 6.86 15.61 -15.31
CA TYR A 324 5.53 14.99 -15.34
C TYR A 324 5.40 14.02 -16.52
N ASN A 325 4.30 13.28 -16.59
CA ASN A 325 4.11 12.25 -17.61
C ASN A 325 3.71 12.89 -18.95
N ASP A 326 4.50 12.66 -20.00
CA ASP A 326 4.32 13.23 -21.35
C ASP A 326 2.95 12.86 -21.98
N LEU A 327 2.25 11.85 -21.47
CA LEU A 327 0.87 11.54 -21.86
C LEU A 327 -0.13 12.63 -21.45
N LEU A 328 0.18 13.49 -20.46
CA LEU A 328 -0.67 14.61 -20.07
C LEU A 328 -0.94 15.54 -21.25
N ASP A 329 0.10 15.89 -22.00
CA ASP A 329 0.02 16.77 -23.18
C ASP A 329 -0.72 16.11 -24.35
N ARG A 330 -0.93 14.80 -24.27
CA ARG A 330 -1.73 13.99 -25.18
C ARG A 330 -3.17 13.75 -24.67
N GLY A 331 -3.60 14.51 -23.66
CA GLY A 331 -4.96 14.51 -23.11
C GLY A 331 -5.21 13.55 -21.93
N TYR A 332 -4.18 12.88 -21.40
CA TYR A 332 -4.33 11.93 -20.29
C TYR A 332 -4.26 12.64 -18.93
N LYS A 333 -5.36 13.27 -18.50
CA LYS A 333 -5.44 13.99 -17.21
C LYS A 333 -5.29 13.10 -15.96
N SER A 334 -5.63 11.81 -16.05
CA SER A 334 -5.41 10.83 -14.99
C SER A 334 -4.90 9.51 -15.57
N ILE A 335 -3.72 9.07 -15.12
CA ILE A 335 -2.99 7.93 -15.70
C ILE A 335 -2.96 6.73 -14.73
N GLY A 336 -2.94 5.52 -15.28
CA GLY A 336 -2.71 4.26 -14.59
C GLY A 336 -2.43 3.19 -15.63
N ASP A 337 -2.94 1.97 -15.42
CA ASP A 337 -2.73 0.86 -16.37
C ASP A 337 -3.21 1.19 -17.80
N TRP A 338 -2.46 0.76 -18.82
CA TRP A 338 -2.68 1.16 -20.22
C TRP A 338 -4.03 0.68 -20.77
N HIS A 339 -4.51 -0.49 -20.33
CA HIS A 339 -5.79 -1.08 -20.76
C HIS A 339 -7.02 -0.41 -20.12
N SER A 340 -6.85 0.46 -19.11
CA SER A 340 -7.94 1.08 -18.35
C SER A 340 -7.80 2.59 -18.20
N THR A 341 -7.09 3.21 -19.14
CA THR A 341 -6.83 4.65 -19.19
C THR A 341 -6.97 5.16 -20.62
N VAL A 342 -7.88 6.11 -20.85
CA VAL A 342 -8.07 6.79 -22.15
C VAL A 342 -7.92 8.30 -22.00
N PRO A 343 -7.55 9.04 -23.06
CA PRO A 343 -7.50 10.50 -23.00
C PRO A 343 -8.90 11.10 -22.83
N VAL A 344 -8.95 12.29 -22.26
CA VAL A 344 -10.17 13.08 -22.06
C VAL A 344 -10.12 14.38 -22.86
N LYS A 345 -11.28 14.89 -23.24
CA LYS A 345 -11.42 16.18 -23.93
C LYS A 345 -11.19 17.35 -22.99
N GLU A 346 -11.04 18.54 -23.57
CA GLU A 346 -11.21 19.79 -22.83
C GLU A 346 -12.63 19.87 -22.25
N GLY A 347 -12.78 20.44 -21.06
CA GLY A 347 -14.05 20.45 -20.30
C GLY A 347 -14.47 19.13 -19.64
N GLU A 348 -14.00 17.95 -20.10
CA GLU A 348 -14.25 16.68 -19.40
C GLU A 348 -13.48 16.61 -18.07
N ASP A 349 -14.07 15.93 -17.07
CA ASP A 349 -13.51 15.72 -15.73
C ASP A 349 -12.10 15.07 -15.76
N GLU A 350 -11.27 15.38 -14.76
CA GLU A 350 -9.88 14.88 -14.62
C GLU A 350 -9.80 13.34 -14.69
N ARG A 351 -10.80 12.65 -14.13
CA ARG A 351 -10.85 11.19 -14.02
C ARG A 351 -11.78 10.52 -15.03
N ALA A 352 -12.47 11.27 -15.91
CA ALA A 352 -13.38 10.69 -16.93
C ALA A 352 -12.71 9.70 -17.90
N GLY A 353 -11.37 9.73 -17.99
CA GLY A 353 -10.56 8.78 -18.76
C GLY A 353 -10.29 7.45 -18.06
N ARG A 354 -10.70 7.30 -16.80
CA ARG A 354 -10.58 6.06 -16.03
C ARG A 354 -11.93 5.34 -16.06
N TRP A 355 -11.90 4.03 -16.34
CA TRP A 355 -13.08 3.16 -16.28
C TRP A 355 -14.26 3.60 -17.18
N LYS A 356 -13.97 4.25 -18.31
CA LYS A 356 -14.98 4.73 -19.26
C LYS A 356 -15.87 3.56 -19.72
N GLY A 357 -17.17 3.62 -19.39
CA GLY A 357 -18.14 2.56 -19.66
C GLY A 357 -18.33 1.52 -18.54
N GLN A 358 -17.66 1.65 -17.39
CA GLN A 358 -17.81 0.77 -16.23
C GLN A 358 -18.51 1.50 -15.07
N GLN A 359 -19.09 0.77 -14.12
CA GLN A 359 -19.69 1.35 -12.90
C GLN A 359 -18.65 1.78 -11.82
N LYS A 360 -17.35 1.79 -12.16
CA LYS A 360 -16.25 1.92 -11.20
C LYS A 360 -15.78 3.38 -11.13
N THR A 361 -15.82 3.96 -9.93
CA THR A 361 -15.46 5.37 -9.67
C THR A 361 -14.18 5.54 -8.84
N GLU A 362 -13.67 4.47 -8.23
CA GLU A 362 -12.45 4.49 -7.40
C GLU A 362 -11.65 3.18 -7.53
N CYS A 363 -10.35 3.25 -7.29
CA CYS A 363 -9.44 2.10 -7.37
C CYS A 363 -9.47 1.27 -6.07
N GLY A 364 -9.31 -0.06 -6.17
CA GLY A 364 -9.30 -0.96 -5.01
C GLY A 364 -8.32 -0.56 -3.88
N ILE A 365 -7.21 0.09 -4.22
CA ILE A 365 -6.21 0.69 -3.30
C ILE A 365 -6.82 1.64 -2.24
N HIS A 366 -7.90 2.35 -2.59
CA HIS A 366 -8.49 3.37 -1.74
C HIS A 366 -9.81 2.93 -1.07
N ASN A 367 -10.32 1.74 -1.39
CA ASN A 367 -11.50 1.21 -0.73
C ASN A 367 -11.16 0.69 0.68
N LYS A 368 -12.06 0.89 1.65
CA LYS A 368 -11.92 0.39 3.03
C LYS A 368 -11.91 -1.15 3.15
N LYS A 369 -12.42 -1.82 2.13
CA LYS A 369 -12.29 -3.25 1.89
C LYS A 369 -12.09 -3.46 0.41
N SER A 370 -11.23 -4.40 0.00
CA SER A 370 -11.13 -4.74 -1.43
C SER A 370 -12.45 -5.36 -1.93
N ARG A 371 -12.78 -5.18 -3.22
CA ARG A 371 -13.93 -5.83 -3.85
C ARG A 371 -13.83 -7.35 -3.78
N TYR A 372 -12.64 -7.88 -4.06
CA TYR A 372 -12.35 -9.31 -3.99
C TYR A 372 -12.53 -9.90 -2.58
N ALA A 373 -12.14 -9.20 -1.52
CA ALA A 373 -12.40 -9.64 -0.15
C ALA A 373 -13.90 -9.65 0.17
N GLN A 374 -14.67 -8.67 -0.31
CA GLN A 374 -16.13 -8.66 -0.18
C GLN A 374 -16.78 -9.82 -0.94
N TYR A 375 -16.28 -10.16 -2.13
CA TYR A 375 -16.70 -11.32 -2.91
C TYR A 375 -16.41 -12.64 -2.18
N LEU A 376 -15.21 -12.81 -1.61
CA LEU A 376 -14.87 -13.99 -0.81
C LEU A 376 -15.80 -14.13 0.41
N GLU A 377 -16.01 -13.05 1.18
CA GLU A 377 -16.98 -13.08 2.29
C GLU A 377 -18.41 -13.41 1.82
N GLU A 378 -18.83 -12.95 0.64
CA GLU A 378 -20.16 -13.26 0.10
C GLU A 378 -20.27 -14.72 -0.33
N MET A 379 -19.22 -15.28 -0.92
CA MET A 379 -19.13 -16.71 -1.26
C MET A 379 -19.12 -17.58 0.00
N GLU A 380 -18.41 -17.18 1.05
CA GLU A 380 -18.43 -17.85 2.36
C GLU A 380 -19.82 -17.78 3.00
N ARG A 381 -20.47 -16.61 3.03
CA ARG A 381 -21.86 -16.46 3.50
C ARG A 381 -22.81 -17.37 2.74
N LYS A 382 -22.77 -17.35 1.40
CA LYS A 382 -23.57 -18.24 0.53
C LYS A 382 -23.29 -19.72 0.79
N ALA A 383 -22.04 -20.11 1.03
CA ALA A 383 -21.69 -21.49 1.35
C ALA A 383 -22.17 -21.93 2.75
N VAL A 384 -22.14 -21.03 3.74
CA VAL A 384 -22.71 -21.26 5.09
C VAL A 384 -24.23 -21.37 5.02
N ASP A 385 -24.89 -20.49 4.27
CA ASP A 385 -26.34 -20.50 4.16
C ASP A 385 -26.84 -21.69 3.32
N ALA A 386 -26.12 -22.09 2.27
CA ALA A 386 -26.39 -23.35 1.56
C ALA A 386 -26.22 -24.58 2.47
N LYS A 387 -25.22 -24.59 3.36
CA LYS A 387 -25.05 -25.66 4.37
C LYS A 387 -26.15 -25.68 5.44
N LYS A 388 -26.76 -24.52 5.77
CA LYS A 388 -27.92 -24.44 6.67
C LYS A 388 -29.25 -24.79 5.98
N ALA A 389 -29.36 -24.52 4.68
CA ALA A 389 -30.54 -24.81 3.87
C ALA A 389 -30.59 -26.26 3.35
N ALA A 390 -29.47 -26.98 3.39
CA ALA A 390 -29.43 -28.41 3.10
C ALA A 390 -30.27 -29.18 4.16
N PRO A 391 -31.31 -29.92 3.76
CA PRO A 391 -32.09 -30.71 4.71
C PRO A 391 -31.21 -31.81 5.33
N SER A 392 -31.34 -32.02 6.64
CA SER A 392 -30.61 -33.04 7.38
C SER A 392 -31.04 -34.45 6.95
N SER A 393 -30.42 -34.99 5.90
CA SER A 393 -30.74 -36.31 5.32
C SER A 393 -30.24 -37.49 6.17
N SER A 394 -30.28 -37.34 7.49
CA SER A 394 -29.87 -38.33 8.50
C SER A 394 -30.96 -38.62 9.53
N ALA A 395 -32.22 -38.25 9.24
CA ALA A 395 -33.37 -38.49 10.13
C ALA A 395 -34.44 -39.44 9.55
N GLU A 396 -34.42 -39.75 8.23
CA GLU A 396 -35.47 -40.54 7.57
C GLU A 396 -35.02 -41.94 7.11
N ALA A 397 -33.72 -42.28 7.22
CA ALA A 397 -33.20 -43.59 6.80
C ALA A 397 -33.49 -44.74 7.78
N GLU A 398 -33.76 -44.46 9.07
CA GLU A 398 -33.93 -45.50 10.10
C GLU A 398 -35.36 -46.06 10.23
N LYS A 399 -36.34 -45.58 9.45
CA LYS A 399 -37.76 -45.96 9.61
C LYS A 399 -38.37 -46.85 8.52
N GLN A 400 -37.57 -47.36 7.57
CA GLN A 400 -38.03 -48.29 6.53
C GLN A 400 -37.23 -49.61 6.43
N GLY A 401 -36.42 -49.93 7.45
CA GLY A 401 -35.56 -51.12 7.48
C GLY A 401 -36.04 -52.33 8.30
N GLN A 402 -37.16 -52.24 9.04
CA GLN A 402 -37.60 -53.28 9.98
C GLN A 402 -39.03 -53.78 9.69
N ALA A 403 -39.23 -54.45 8.56
CA ALA A 403 -40.50 -55.12 8.25
C ALA A 403 -40.37 -56.30 7.25
N ALA A 404 -39.29 -57.10 7.30
CA ALA A 404 -39.22 -58.34 6.54
C ALA A 404 -38.23 -59.37 7.15
N VAL A 405 -38.53 -60.66 6.91
CA VAL A 405 -37.69 -61.85 7.13
C VAL A 405 -37.49 -62.29 8.60
N ALA A 406 -38.40 -63.17 9.04
CA ALA A 406 -38.09 -64.18 10.06
C ALA A 406 -37.45 -65.42 9.39
N PRO A 407 -36.61 -66.18 10.11
CA PRO A 407 -36.48 -67.61 9.86
C PRO A 407 -36.72 -68.47 11.12
N VAL A 408 -37.23 -69.68 10.89
CA VAL A 408 -37.59 -70.70 11.89
C VAL A 408 -36.43 -71.66 12.12
N VAL A 409 -36.05 -71.92 13.38
CA VAL A 409 -35.36 -73.18 13.80
C VAL A 409 -35.80 -73.62 15.21
N LYS A 410 -36.20 -74.90 15.30
CA LYS A 410 -36.35 -75.88 16.41
C LYS A 410 -35.79 -75.49 17.81
N ALA A 411 -36.53 -75.69 18.91
CA ALA A 411 -36.76 -76.95 19.68
C ALA A 411 -35.48 -77.46 20.42
N GLU A 412 -35.46 -78.00 21.65
CA GLU A 412 -36.47 -78.71 22.48
C GLU A 412 -36.21 -78.54 24.01
N LYS A 413 -37.15 -79.00 24.89
CA LYS A 413 -36.96 -79.47 26.30
C LYS A 413 -36.43 -78.45 27.35
N GLU A 414 -36.59 -78.61 28.67
CA GLU A 414 -37.37 -79.48 29.58
C GLU A 414 -37.64 -78.64 30.85
N GLU A 415 -38.88 -78.51 31.33
CA GLU A 415 -39.48 -79.26 32.47
C GLU A 415 -39.56 -78.42 33.76
N GLN A 416 -40.47 -78.85 34.65
CA GLN A 416 -40.76 -78.35 36.00
C GLN A 416 -41.56 -77.04 36.09
N ALA A 417 -42.60 -76.90 36.91
CA ALA A 417 -43.53 -77.82 37.57
C ALA A 417 -44.47 -76.92 38.40
N ILE A 418 -45.78 -77.11 38.22
CA ILE A 418 -46.78 -77.25 39.31
C ILE A 418 -46.70 -76.25 40.49
N ALA A 419 -47.69 -75.35 40.56
CA ALA A 419 -48.57 -75.20 41.73
C ALA A 419 -49.85 -74.44 41.36
N SER A 420 -51.00 -74.93 41.81
CA SER A 420 -52.33 -74.36 41.54
C SER A 420 -52.73 -73.28 42.55
N ALA A 421 -53.46 -72.26 42.08
CA ALA A 421 -54.57 -71.61 42.79
C ALA A 421 -55.46 -70.91 41.77
#